data_AF-A0AA40HWA9-F1
#
_entry.id   AF-A0AA40HWA9-F1
#
_cell.length_a   1.000
_cell.length_b   1.000
_cell.length_c   1.000
_cell.angle_alpha   90.00
_cell.angle_beta   90.00
_cell.angle_gamma   90.00
#
_symmetry.space_group_name_H-M   'P 1'
#
loop_
_entity.id
_entity.type
_entity.pdbx_description
1 polymer ?
#
loop_
_entity_poly.entity_id
_entity_poly.type
_entity_poly.pdbx_seq_one_letter_code
_entity_poly.pdbx_strand_id
1 'polypeptide(L)'
;MSAGAPALQGCGTLELGESHSPTGTGLELSIHKNKLTERQEKVLNLKKDLAEMQEWMTEVEEEDLDKDFEYKSPEELESAVEEMKRAKEDVLQKEVRVKILKDNINLIAKKVPSSGQELTSELNVELENYQLLCNRIRGKCHTLEEVWSCWLELLHYLDLETSWLNTLEERMKSTEALPEKEDAINEALESLESVLRHPADNRTQIQELGQTLIDGGVLDDIISEKLEAFNSRYEELSRLAERKQISLEKQLHDLRKTDQMLEDLQESLLELDKQLTTYLTDRVDALQVPQEAQKIQAEISSHEVRLEELRRNMRSQPPTSPEGRTARRGSQMDVLQRKLREVSTKFQLFQKPANFEQRMLDCKRVLDGVKAELHVLDVKDVDPDVIQTHLDKCMKLYKTLSEVKLEVETVIKTGRHIVQKQQTDNPKGLDEQLTSLKVLYNDLGAQMSEIMCHYYRYTYKN
;
A
#
# COMPACT_ATOMS: atom_id res chain seq x y z
N MET A 1 -107.47 -51.86 -55.91
CA MET A 1 -108.77 -52.56 -55.91
C MET A 1 -108.72 -53.66 -54.87
N SER A 2 -109.77 -53.71 -54.06
CA SER A 2 -109.98 -54.58 -52.91
C SER A 2 -110.06 -56.07 -53.27
N ALA A 3 -109.48 -56.92 -52.43
CA ALA A 3 -109.93 -58.28 -52.06
C ALA A 3 -109.03 -58.72 -50.88
N GLY A 4 -109.45 -59.08 -49.67
CA GLY A 4 -110.76 -59.44 -49.15
C GLY A 4 -110.91 -60.97 -49.06
N ALA A 5 -110.47 -61.60 -47.95
CA ALA A 5 -111.22 -62.65 -47.22
C ALA A 5 -110.42 -63.28 -46.03
N PRO A 6 -111.08 -63.70 -44.93
CA PRO A 6 -110.46 -64.15 -43.67
C PRO A 6 -110.86 -65.58 -43.16
N ALA A 7 -110.19 -65.99 -42.07
CA ALA A 7 -110.63 -66.79 -40.89
C ALA A 7 -110.95 -68.30 -40.97
N LEU A 8 -110.49 -69.04 -39.93
CA LEU A 8 -111.14 -70.10 -39.09
C LEU A 8 -110.05 -70.66 -38.13
N GLN A 9 -109.99 -70.37 -36.83
CA GLN A 9 -110.79 -70.80 -35.65
C GLN A 9 -110.52 -72.24 -35.16
N GLY A 10 -110.06 -72.37 -33.90
CA GLY A 10 -109.97 -73.63 -33.16
C GLY A 10 -109.21 -73.50 -31.83
N CYS A 11 -109.95 -73.45 -30.72
CA CYS A 11 -109.47 -73.38 -29.33
C CYS A 11 -109.71 -74.74 -28.64
N GLY A 12 -108.87 -75.13 -27.67
CA GLY A 12 -109.11 -76.29 -26.81
C GLY A 12 -107.92 -76.66 -25.91
N THR A 13 -107.96 -76.21 -24.66
CA THR A 13 -107.08 -76.50 -23.52
C THR A 13 -107.42 -77.84 -22.84
N LEU A 14 -106.43 -78.49 -22.20
CA LEU A 14 -106.57 -79.20 -20.91
C LEU A 14 -105.19 -79.54 -20.27
N GLU A 15 -105.04 -79.07 -19.03
CA GLU A 15 -104.08 -79.39 -17.95
C GLU A 15 -104.11 -80.89 -17.54
N LEU A 16 -103.22 -81.53 -16.76
CA LEU A 16 -102.13 -81.21 -15.82
C LEU A 16 -101.37 -82.54 -15.52
N GLY A 17 -100.13 -82.49 -15.03
CA GLY A 17 -99.45 -83.68 -14.46
C GLY A 17 -97.95 -83.48 -14.19
N GLU A 18 -97.62 -82.84 -13.05
CA GLU A 18 -96.26 -82.64 -12.54
C GLU A 18 -95.56 -83.96 -12.15
N SER A 19 -94.23 -84.04 -12.37
CA SER A 19 -93.32 -84.63 -11.37
C SER A 19 -91.84 -84.28 -11.61
N HIS A 20 -91.16 -83.92 -10.51
CA HIS A 20 -89.71 -84.02 -10.21
C HIS A 20 -88.72 -82.85 -10.40
N SER A 21 -88.51 -82.16 -9.26
CA SER A 21 -87.26 -81.61 -8.67
C SER A 21 -86.58 -80.35 -9.26
N PRO A 22 -86.33 -79.30 -8.44
CA PRO A 22 -85.38 -78.26 -8.79
C PRO A 22 -83.97 -78.80 -8.54
N THR A 23 -83.21 -79.09 -9.58
CA THR A 23 -81.81 -79.47 -9.43
C THR A 23 -81.02 -78.29 -8.85
N GLY A 24 -80.60 -78.40 -7.59
CA GLY A 24 -79.76 -77.43 -6.86
C GLY A 24 -78.43 -77.09 -7.54
N THR A 25 -78.05 -77.83 -8.58
CA THR A 25 -76.90 -77.57 -9.45
C THR A 25 -77.03 -76.26 -10.24
N GLY A 26 -78.24 -75.80 -10.60
CA GLY A 26 -78.42 -74.57 -11.39
C GLY A 26 -78.15 -73.27 -10.63
N LEU A 27 -78.55 -73.22 -9.34
CA LEU A 27 -78.27 -72.09 -8.44
C LEU A 27 -76.79 -72.05 -8.06
N GLU A 28 -76.18 -73.21 -7.76
CA GLU A 28 -74.75 -73.31 -7.48
C GLU A 28 -73.89 -72.95 -8.70
N LEU A 29 -74.27 -73.38 -9.92
CA LEU A 29 -73.63 -72.99 -11.18
C LEU A 29 -73.76 -71.49 -11.44
N SER A 30 -74.92 -70.88 -11.14
CA SER A 30 -75.15 -69.43 -11.29
C SER A 30 -74.30 -68.62 -10.30
N ILE A 31 -74.20 -69.06 -9.04
CA ILE A 31 -73.32 -68.45 -8.03
C ILE A 31 -71.85 -68.61 -8.42
N HIS A 32 -71.45 -69.77 -8.93
CA HIS A 32 -70.09 -70.00 -9.43
C HIS A 32 -69.77 -69.14 -10.65
N LYS A 33 -70.72 -69.00 -11.58
CA LYS A 33 -70.59 -68.15 -12.77
C LYS A 33 -70.45 -66.68 -12.38
N ASN A 34 -71.30 -66.18 -11.48
CA ASN A 34 -71.24 -64.80 -10.98
C ASN A 34 -69.93 -64.49 -10.24
N LYS A 35 -69.45 -65.42 -9.39
CA LYS A 35 -68.15 -65.29 -8.72
C LYS A 35 -66.97 -65.33 -9.69
N LEU A 36 -67.10 -66.05 -10.81
CA LEU A 36 -66.07 -66.11 -11.86
C LEU A 36 -66.03 -64.82 -12.66
N THR A 37 -67.18 -64.26 -13.05
CA THR A 37 -67.25 -62.95 -13.73
C THR A 37 -66.75 -61.82 -12.85
N GLU A 38 -67.12 -61.79 -11.56
CA GLU A 38 -66.63 -60.77 -10.61
C GLU A 38 -65.10 -60.86 -10.42
N ARG A 39 -64.52 -62.06 -10.49
CA ARG A 39 -63.05 -62.25 -10.45
C ARG A 39 -62.38 -61.83 -11.75
N GLN A 40 -62.98 -62.12 -12.90
CA GLN A 40 -62.48 -61.67 -14.20
C GLN A 40 -62.52 -60.14 -14.31
N GLU A 41 -63.59 -59.51 -13.84
CA GLU A 41 -63.72 -58.05 -13.78
C GLU A 41 -62.66 -57.42 -12.88
N LYS A 42 -62.40 -58.00 -11.70
CA LYS A 42 -61.29 -57.58 -10.82
C LYS A 42 -59.92 -57.73 -11.48
N VAL A 43 -59.67 -58.81 -12.20
CA VAL A 43 -58.42 -59.02 -12.97
C VAL A 43 -58.28 -57.96 -14.08
N LEU A 44 -59.35 -57.65 -14.81
CA LEU A 44 -59.35 -56.62 -15.85
C LEU A 44 -59.09 -55.23 -15.28
N ASN A 45 -59.72 -54.89 -14.14
CA ASN A 45 -59.49 -53.60 -13.48
C ASN A 45 -58.04 -53.47 -13.00
N LEU A 46 -57.46 -54.52 -12.42
CA LEU A 46 -56.04 -54.49 -12.00
C LEU A 46 -55.09 -54.39 -13.19
N LYS A 47 -55.38 -55.02 -14.34
CA LYS A 47 -54.60 -54.80 -15.58
C LYS A 47 -54.67 -53.35 -16.04
N LYS A 48 -55.85 -52.73 -15.95
CA LYS A 48 -56.02 -51.32 -16.27
C LYS A 48 -55.24 -50.41 -15.31
N ASP A 49 -55.34 -50.65 -14.00
CA ASP A 49 -54.59 -49.88 -12.99
C ASP A 49 -53.07 -49.98 -13.18
N LEU A 50 -52.58 -51.14 -13.64
CA LEU A 50 -51.18 -51.38 -13.95
C LEU A 50 -50.73 -50.65 -15.22
N ALA A 51 -51.58 -50.64 -16.26
CA ALA A 51 -51.34 -49.85 -17.47
C ALA A 51 -51.37 -48.33 -17.21
N GLU A 52 -52.28 -47.85 -16.35
CA GLU A 52 -52.30 -46.45 -15.92
C GLU A 52 -51.03 -46.06 -15.15
N MET A 53 -50.47 -47.00 -14.37
CA MET A 53 -49.20 -46.79 -13.67
C MET A 53 -48.02 -46.71 -14.65
N GLN A 54 -48.01 -47.57 -15.67
CA GLN A 54 -47.01 -47.56 -16.75
C GLN A 54 -47.01 -46.25 -17.51
N GLU A 55 -48.19 -45.81 -17.93
CA GLU A 55 -48.38 -44.56 -18.67
C GLU A 55 -47.91 -43.37 -17.83
N TRP A 56 -48.36 -43.29 -16.57
CA TRP A 56 -47.92 -42.22 -15.66
C TRP A 56 -46.40 -42.22 -15.43
N MET A 57 -45.76 -43.38 -15.28
CA MET A 57 -44.30 -43.41 -15.14
C MET A 57 -43.59 -42.95 -16.41
N THR A 58 -44.11 -43.32 -17.58
CA THR A 58 -43.56 -42.88 -18.87
C THR A 58 -43.68 -41.35 -19.01
N GLU A 59 -44.83 -40.78 -18.66
CA GLU A 59 -45.04 -39.32 -18.65
C GLU A 59 -44.01 -38.61 -17.75
N VAL A 60 -43.78 -39.11 -16.54
CA VAL A 60 -42.81 -38.52 -15.60
C VAL A 60 -41.37 -38.65 -16.14
N GLU A 61 -41.01 -39.76 -16.78
CA GLU A 61 -39.69 -39.89 -17.40
C GLU A 61 -39.47 -38.84 -18.51
N GLU A 62 -40.46 -38.68 -19.41
CA GLU A 62 -40.38 -37.72 -20.51
C GLU A 62 -40.38 -36.26 -20.04
N GLU A 63 -41.19 -35.90 -19.03
CA GLU A 63 -41.31 -34.51 -18.56
C GLU A 63 -40.15 -34.07 -17.67
N ASP A 64 -39.70 -34.95 -16.76
CA ASP A 64 -38.76 -34.59 -15.69
C ASP A 64 -37.33 -35.11 -15.93
N LEU A 65 -37.15 -36.25 -16.59
CA LEU A 65 -35.83 -36.87 -16.74
C LEU A 65 -35.16 -36.59 -18.08
N ASP A 66 -35.91 -36.45 -19.17
CA ASP A 66 -35.35 -36.28 -20.53
C ASP A 66 -34.83 -34.86 -20.82
N LYS A 67 -35.13 -33.87 -19.98
CA LYS A 67 -34.56 -32.51 -20.10
C LYS A 67 -33.06 -32.52 -19.80
N ASP A 68 -32.24 -32.04 -20.74
CA ASP A 68 -30.79 -31.84 -20.56
C ASP A 68 -30.48 -30.69 -19.57
N PHE A 69 -29.25 -30.72 -19.01
CA PHE A 69 -28.74 -29.68 -18.10
C PHE A 69 -28.23 -28.46 -18.89
N GLU A 70 -29.13 -27.71 -19.52
CA GLU A 70 -28.79 -26.48 -20.26
C GLU A 70 -29.64 -25.30 -19.76
N TYR A 71 -29.18 -24.65 -18.69
CA TYR A 71 -29.86 -23.49 -18.09
C TYR A 71 -29.08 -22.22 -18.39
N LYS A 72 -29.72 -21.23 -19.00
CA LYS A 72 -29.05 -19.99 -19.44
C LYS A 72 -29.26 -18.83 -18.48
N SER A 73 -30.30 -18.88 -17.65
CA SER A 73 -30.58 -17.87 -16.64
C SER A 73 -30.72 -18.47 -15.23
N PRO A 74 -30.37 -17.72 -14.16
CA PRO A 74 -30.56 -18.17 -12.79
C PRO A 74 -32.02 -18.50 -12.49
N GLU A 75 -32.95 -17.77 -13.08
CA GLU A 75 -34.38 -18.00 -12.93
C GLU A 75 -34.83 -19.33 -13.56
N GLU A 76 -34.25 -19.71 -14.72
CA GLU A 76 -34.48 -21.02 -15.33
C GLU A 76 -33.95 -22.16 -14.44
N LEU A 77 -32.74 -22.00 -13.90
CA LEU A 77 -32.14 -22.98 -13.00
C LEU A 77 -32.94 -23.13 -11.69
N GLU A 78 -33.38 -22.03 -11.09
CA GLU A 78 -34.22 -22.05 -9.90
C GLU A 78 -35.57 -22.74 -10.16
N SER A 79 -36.21 -22.42 -11.29
CA SER A 79 -37.46 -23.08 -11.70
C SER A 79 -37.26 -24.58 -11.87
N ALA A 80 -36.17 -25.01 -12.51
CA ALA A 80 -35.87 -26.43 -12.71
C ALA A 80 -35.63 -27.18 -11.40
N VAL A 81 -34.96 -26.54 -10.42
CA VAL A 81 -34.79 -27.10 -9.07
C VAL A 81 -36.15 -27.29 -8.39
N GLU A 82 -37.02 -26.29 -8.45
CA GLU A 82 -38.35 -26.36 -7.84
C GLU A 82 -39.29 -27.34 -8.55
N GLU A 83 -39.23 -27.44 -9.88
CA GLU A 83 -39.91 -28.48 -10.66
C GLU A 83 -39.46 -29.87 -10.21
N MET A 84 -38.15 -30.11 -10.11
CA MET A 84 -37.66 -31.43 -9.69
C MET A 84 -37.97 -31.79 -8.25
N LYS A 85 -38.03 -30.80 -7.34
CA LYS A 85 -38.50 -31.03 -5.96
C LYS A 85 -39.97 -31.46 -5.93
N ARG A 86 -40.82 -30.88 -6.80
CA ARG A 86 -42.22 -31.29 -6.94
C ARG A 86 -42.33 -32.70 -7.51
N ALA A 87 -41.62 -33.00 -8.59
CA ALA A 87 -41.59 -34.35 -9.18
C ALA A 87 -41.16 -35.42 -8.15
N LYS A 88 -40.14 -35.11 -7.34
CA LYS A 88 -39.69 -35.97 -6.23
C LYS A 88 -40.80 -36.22 -5.21
N GLU A 89 -41.56 -35.20 -4.83
CA GLU A 89 -42.70 -35.33 -3.93
C GLU A 89 -43.86 -36.11 -4.57
N ASP A 90 -44.19 -35.86 -5.83
CA ASP A 90 -45.27 -36.55 -6.56
C ASP A 90 -45.01 -38.06 -6.67
N VAL A 91 -43.77 -38.44 -6.99
CA VAL A 91 -43.37 -39.85 -7.04
C VAL A 91 -43.42 -40.50 -5.65
N LEU A 92 -43.06 -39.78 -4.58
CA LEU A 92 -43.22 -40.27 -3.20
C LEU A 92 -44.69 -40.45 -2.82
N GLN A 93 -45.57 -39.52 -3.20
CA GLN A 93 -47.01 -39.61 -2.91
C GLN A 93 -47.66 -40.82 -3.61
N LYS A 94 -47.16 -41.22 -4.77
CA LYS A 94 -47.66 -42.41 -5.51
C LYS A 94 -47.34 -43.73 -4.82
N GLU A 95 -46.41 -43.76 -3.86
CA GLU A 95 -46.00 -44.99 -3.16
C GLU A 95 -47.19 -45.72 -2.50
N VAL A 96 -48.16 -44.98 -1.97
CA VAL A 96 -49.37 -45.56 -1.37
C VAL A 96 -50.21 -46.29 -2.41
N ARG A 97 -50.40 -45.70 -3.61
CA ARG A 97 -51.15 -46.32 -4.71
C ARG A 97 -50.44 -47.58 -5.22
N VAL A 98 -49.11 -47.54 -5.30
CA VAL A 98 -48.27 -48.70 -5.66
C VAL A 98 -48.40 -49.83 -4.64
N LYS A 99 -48.40 -49.51 -3.34
CA LYS A 99 -48.63 -50.51 -2.27
C LYS A 99 -50.02 -51.15 -2.35
N ILE A 100 -51.07 -50.35 -2.57
CA ILE A 100 -52.44 -50.85 -2.72
C ILE A 100 -52.55 -51.78 -3.94
N LEU A 101 -51.99 -51.38 -5.09
CA LEU A 101 -52.00 -52.18 -6.31
C LEU A 101 -51.28 -53.53 -6.09
N LYS A 102 -50.10 -53.49 -5.45
CA LYS A 102 -49.33 -54.67 -5.07
C LYS A 102 -50.12 -55.62 -4.17
N ASP A 103 -50.76 -55.11 -3.13
CA ASP A 103 -51.53 -55.92 -2.18
C ASP A 103 -52.76 -56.56 -2.84
N ASN A 104 -53.46 -55.82 -3.71
CA ASN A 104 -54.62 -56.32 -4.44
C ASN A 104 -54.26 -57.43 -5.44
N ILE A 105 -53.16 -57.28 -6.19
CA ILE A 105 -52.68 -58.31 -7.13
C ILE A 105 -52.23 -59.57 -6.38
N ASN A 106 -51.51 -59.42 -5.26
CA ASN A 106 -51.12 -60.55 -4.41
C ASN A 106 -52.34 -61.32 -3.86
N LEU A 107 -53.43 -60.60 -3.54
CA LEU A 107 -54.67 -61.20 -3.06
C LEU A 107 -55.41 -61.97 -4.16
N ILE A 108 -55.37 -61.50 -5.41
CA ILE A 108 -55.91 -62.22 -6.58
C ILE A 108 -55.05 -63.44 -6.92
N ALA A 109 -53.71 -63.33 -6.87
CA ALA A 109 -52.78 -64.43 -7.12
C ALA A 109 -52.99 -65.61 -6.17
N LYS A 110 -53.31 -65.35 -4.89
CA LYS A 110 -53.69 -66.38 -3.93
C LYS A 110 -55.03 -67.08 -4.24
N LYS A 111 -55.94 -66.42 -4.96
CA LYS A 111 -57.31 -66.91 -5.24
C LYS A 111 -57.45 -67.55 -6.63
N VAL A 112 -56.68 -67.10 -7.62
CA VAL A 112 -56.70 -67.56 -9.01
C VAL A 112 -55.26 -67.69 -9.51
N PRO A 113 -54.63 -68.87 -9.36
CA PRO A 113 -53.19 -69.04 -9.61
C PRO A 113 -52.76 -68.73 -11.05
N SER A 114 -53.54 -69.15 -12.05
CA SER A 114 -53.17 -69.01 -13.47
C SER A 114 -53.15 -67.56 -13.95
N SER A 115 -54.25 -66.80 -13.78
CA SER A 115 -54.33 -65.39 -14.17
C SER A 115 -53.58 -64.47 -13.21
N GLY A 116 -53.43 -64.89 -11.95
CA GLY A 116 -52.67 -64.14 -10.96
C GLY A 116 -51.16 -64.22 -11.15
N GLN A 117 -50.64 -65.30 -11.75
CA GLN A 117 -49.20 -65.40 -12.05
C GLN A 117 -48.75 -64.37 -13.09
N GLU A 118 -49.54 -64.18 -14.16
CA GLU A 118 -49.27 -63.20 -15.22
C GLU A 118 -49.29 -61.76 -14.67
N LEU A 119 -50.33 -61.40 -13.90
CA LEU A 119 -50.41 -60.12 -13.20
C LEU A 119 -49.24 -59.91 -12.21
N THR A 120 -48.80 -60.98 -11.55
CA THR A 120 -47.68 -60.90 -10.59
C THR A 120 -46.36 -60.66 -11.31
N SER A 121 -46.15 -61.26 -12.50
CA SER A 121 -44.96 -60.97 -13.31
C SER A 121 -44.95 -59.54 -13.85
N GLU A 122 -46.08 -59.07 -14.40
CA GLU A 122 -46.22 -57.69 -14.88
C GLU A 122 -45.98 -56.69 -13.74
N LEU A 123 -46.57 -56.94 -12.56
CA LEU A 123 -46.37 -56.10 -11.37
C LEU A 123 -44.91 -56.06 -10.91
N ASN A 124 -44.19 -57.18 -10.95
CA ASN A 124 -42.80 -57.19 -10.50
C ASN A 124 -41.92 -56.31 -11.39
N VAL A 125 -42.10 -56.40 -12.72
CA VAL A 125 -41.41 -55.50 -13.67
C VAL A 125 -41.77 -54.04 -13.39
N GLU A 126 -43.05 -53.77 -13.13
CA GLU A 126 -43.52 -52.42 -12.85
C GLU A 126 -42.99 -51.83 -11.54
N LEU A 127 -42.86 -52.66 -10.52
CA LEU A 127 -42.27 -52.27 -9.24
C LEU A 127 -40.78 -51.98 -9.37
N GLU A 128 -40.06 -52.75 -10.19
CA GLU A 128 -38.65 -52.47 -10.51
C GLU A 128 -38.51 -51.15 -11.27
N ASN A 129 -39.34 -50.91 -12.29
CA ASN A 129 -39.38 -49.65 -13.04
C ASN A 129 -39.70 -48.46 -12.15
N TYR A 130 -40.69 -48.58 -11.25
CA TYR A 130 -41.02 -47.52 -10.29
C TYR A 130 -39.88 -47.22 -9.33
N GLN A 131 -39.19 -48.24 -8.81
CA GLN A 131 -38.01 -48.01 -7.96
C GLN A 131 -36.88 -47.33 -8.73
N LEU A 132 -36.68 -47.69 -9.99
CA LEU A 132 -35.70 -47.05 -10.87
C LEU A 132 -36.06 -45.58 -11.10
N LEU A 133 -37.32 -45.27 -11.43
CA LEU A 133 -37.84 -43.92 -11.58
C LEU A 133 -37.59 -43.08 -10.32
N CYS A 134 -38.00 -43.58 -9.16
CA CYS A 134 -37.76 -42.94 -7.86
C CYS A 134 -36.28 -42.60 -7.64
N ASN A 135 -35.38 -43.52 -7.99
CA ASN A 135 -33.95 -43.32 -7.82
C ASN A 135 -33.39 -42.30 -8.81
N ARG A 136 -33.82 -42.34 -10.07
CA ARG A 136 -33.42 -41.38 -11.11
C ARG A 136 -33.87 -39.96 -10.75
N ILE A 137 -35.13 -39.77 -10.38
CA ILE A 137 -35.67 -38.47 -9.97
C ILE A 137 -34.93 -37.93 -8.75
N ARG A 138 -34.70 -38.78 -7.73
CA ARG A 138 -33.94 -38.38 -6.54
C ARG A 138 -32.52 -37.95 -6.90
N GLY A 139 -31.85 -38.69 -7.78
CA GLY A 139 -30.50 -38.37 -8.25
C GLY A 139 -30.44 -37.06 -9.04
N LYS A 140 -31.35 -36.86 -9.99
CA LYS A 140 -31.43 -35.62 -10.79
C LYS A 140 -31.77 -34.41 -9.92
N CYS A 141 -32.76 -34.54 -9.03
CA CYS A 141 -33.11 -33.50 -8.05
C CYS A 141 -31.90 -33.12 -7.16
N HIS A 142 -31.16 -34.12 -6.66
CA HIS A 142 -29.97 -33.85 -5.84
C HIS A 142 -28.88 -33.14 -6.63
N THR A 143 -28.63 -33.56 -7.87
CA THR A 143 -27.63 -32.93 -8.76
C THR A 143 -27.99 -31.47 -9.02
N LEU A 144 -29.27 -31.16 -9.29
CA LEU A 144 -29.73 -29.77 -9.48
C LEU A 144 -29.61 -28.94 -8.21
N GLU A 145 -29.91 -29.52 -7.04
CA GLU A 145 -29.70 -28.85 -5.75
C GLU A 145 -28.22 -28.51 -5.54
N GLU A 146 -27.29 -29.41 -5.87
CA GLU A 146 -25.84 -29.17 -5.78
C GLU A 146 -25.36 -28.09 -6.76
N VAL A 147 -25.83 -28.12 -8.02
CA VAL A 147 -25.53 -27.09 -9.03
C VAL A 147 -26.04 -25.72 -8.58
N TRP A 148 -27.26 -25.64 -8.04
CA TRP A 148 -27.80 -24.41 -7.48
C TRP A 148 -26.99 -23.91 -6.28
N SER A 149 -26.55 -24.81 -5.39
CA SER A 149 -25.65 -24.46 -4.29
C SER A 149 -24.32 -23.92 -4.78
N CYS A 150 -23.71 -24.52 -5.80
CA CYS A 150 -22.46 -24.03 -6.41
C CYS A 150 -22.64 -22.61 -6.99
N TRP A 151 -23.77 -22.35 -7.65
CA TRP A 151 -24.11 -21.02 -8.16
C TRP A 151 -24.22 -19.98 -7.04
N LEU A 152 -24.96 -20.30 -5.97
CA LEU A 152 -25.10 -19.42 -4.81
C LEU A 152 -23.75 -19.17 -4.10
N GLU A 153 -22.92 -20.20 -4.00
CA GLU A 153 -21.60 -20.10 -3.39
C GLU A 153 -20.66 -19.22 -4.23
N LEU A 154 -20.69 -19.36 -5.56
CA LEU A 154 -19.96 -18.48 -6.47
C LEU A 154 -20.37 -17.03 -6.28
N LEU A 155 -21.67 -16.74 -6.24
CA LEU A 155 -22.18 -15.39 -5.98
C LEU A 155 -21.70 -14.85 -4.63
N HIS A 156 -21.72 -15.69 -3.59
CA HIS A 156 -21.25 -15.31 -2.27
C HIS A 156 -19.78 -14.90 -2.26
N TYR A 157 -18.90 -15.68 -2.89
CA TYR A 157 -17.49 -15.33 -2.98
C TYR A 157 -17.26 -14.07 -3.83
N LEU A 158 -17.99 -13.91 -4.94
CA LEU A 158 -17.93 -12.70 -5.76
C LEU A 158 -18.33 -11.45 -4.97
N ASP A 159 -19.35 -11.52 -4.11
CA ASP A 159 -19.79 -10.41 -3.25
C ASP A 159 -18.76 -10.07 -2.16
N LEU A 160 -18.13 -11.08 -1.55
CA LEU A 160 -17.04 -10.89 -0.59
C LEU A 160 -15.86 -10.18 -1.23
N GLU A 161 -15.40 -10.65 -2.38
CA GLU A 161 -14.29 -10.05 -3.12
C GLU A 161 -14.64 -8.66 -3.65
N THR A 162 -15.87 -8.44 -4.10
CA THR A 162 -16.34 -7.11 -4.52
C THR A 162 -16.29 -6.12 -3.36
N SER A 163 -16.69 -6.55 -2.16
CA SER A 163 -16.63 -5.73 -0.94
C SER A 163 -15.19 -5.42 -0.53
N TRP A 164 -14.28 -6.39 -0.68
CA TRP A 164 -12.85 -6.17 -0.48
C TRP A 164 -12.27 -5.17 -1.51
N LEU A 165 -12.59 -5.31 -2.81
CA LEU A 165 -12.17 -4.37 -3.85
C LEU A 165 -12.69 -2.95 -3.60
N ASN A 166 -13.93 -2.82 -3.11
CA ASN A 166 -14.48 -1.52 -2.71
C ASN A 166 -13.68 -0.88 -1.57
N THR A 167 -13.27 -1.69 -0.57
CA THR A 167 -12.46 -1.24 0.55
C THR A 167 -11.06 -0.81 0.07
N LEU A 168 -10.43 -1.59 -0.81
CA LEU A 168 -9.15 -1.24 -1.41
C LEU A 168 -9.22 0.09 -2.17
N GLU A 169 -10.26 0.26 -2.99
CA GLU A 169 -10.49 1.48 -3.75
C GLU A 169 -10.69 2.71 -2.83
N GLU A 170 -11.42 2.56 -1.72
CA GLU A 170 -11.59 3.62 -0.71
C GLU A 170 -10.27 3.99 -0.03
N ARG A 171 -9.45 3.00 0.35
CA ARG A 171 -8.11 3.25 0.91
C ARG A 171 -7.22 3.98 -0.10
N MET A 172 -7.24 3.57 -1.35
CA MET A 172 -6.48 4.26 -2.41
C MET A 172 -6.94 5.71 -2.58
N LYS A 173 -8.24 5.99 -2.63
CA LYS A 173 -8.76 7.38 -2.72
C LYS A 173 -8.31 8.23 -1.54
N SER A 174 -8.26 7.66 -0.34
CA SER A 174 -7.78 8.33 0.87
C SER A 174 -6.30 8.77 0.77
N THR A 175 -5.51 8.15 -0.13
CA THR A 175 -4.09 8.47 -0.35
C THR A 175 -3.85 9.57 -1.39
N GLU A 176 -4.89 10.16 -1.99
CA GLU A 176 -4.75 11.22 -3.01
C GLU A 176 -4.46 12.59 -2.41
N ALA A 177 -4.99 12.89 -1.23
CA ALA A 177 -4.89 14.18 -0.56
C ALA A 177 -4.06 14.12 0.74
N LEU A 178 -2.98 13.33 0.73
CA LEU A 178 -2.14 13.18 1.93
C LEU A 178 -1.30 14.43 2.17
N PRO A 179 -1.22 14.91 3.42
CA PRO A 179 -0.23 15.90 3.78
C PRO A 179 1.17 15.27 3.69
N GLU A 180 2.18 16.05 3.29
CA GLU A 180 3.60 15.65 3.26
C GLU A 180 4.19 15.52 4.69
N LYS A 181 3.59 14.65 5.49
CA LYS A 181 3.98 14.32 6.87
C LYS A 181 4.33 12.85 6.95
N GLU A 182 5.42 12.56 7.65
CA GLU A 182 5.89 11.18 7.86
C GLU A 182 4.76 10.32 8.44
N ASP A 183 4.17 10.75 9.54
CA ASP A 183 3.08 10.03 10.22
C ASP A 183 1.89 9.77 9.28
N ALA A 184 1.47 10.78 8.52
CA ALA A 184 0.31 10.66 7.63
C ALA A 184 0.59 9.71 6.45
N ILE A 185 1.79 9.75 5.87
CA ILE A 185 2.19 8.84 4.80
C ILE A 185 2.33 7.42 5.36
N ASN A 186 2.91 7.26 6.55
CA ASN A 186 3.09 5.97 7.21
C ASN A 186 1.74 5.34 7.60
N GLU A 187 0.83 6.09 8.21
CA GLU A 187 -0.54 5.63 8.52
C GLU A 187 -1.31 5.22 7.26
N ALA A 188 -1.19 5.99 6.17
CA ALA A 188 -1.84 5.68 4.91
C ALA A 188 -1.24 4.42 4.26
N LEU A 189 0.07 4.22 4.36
CA LEU A 189 0.77 3.03 3.89
C LEU A 189 0.34 1.80 4.70
N GLU A 190 0.35 1.87 6.03
CA GLU A 190 -0.09 0.77 6.92
C GLU A 190 -1.56 0.39 6.65
N SER A 191 -2.42 1.40 6.46
CA SER A 191 -3.83 1.21 6.10
C SER A 191 -3.98 0.48 4.76
N LEU A 192 -3.21 0.86 3.74
CA LEU A 192 -3.22 0.21 2.42
C LEU A 192 -2.67 -1.23 2.49
N GLU A 193 -1.52 -1.43 3.14
CA GLU A 193 -0.90 -2.74 3.32
C GLU A 193 -1.81 -3.71 4.08
N SER A 194 -2.57 -3.22 5.06
CA SER A 194 -3.51 -4.06 5.81
C SER A 194 -4.56 -4.72 4.91
N VAL A 195 -5.03 -4.01 3.89
CA VAL A 195 -6.03 -4.50 2.93
C VAL A 195 -5.38 -5.40 1.87
N LEU A 196 -4.15 -5.12 1.47
CA LEU A 196 -3.39 -5.91 0.49
C LEU A 196 -3.00 -7.31 0.99
N ARG A 197 -3.03 -7.56 2.30
CA ARG A 197 -2.85 -8.90 2.90
C ARG A 197 -4.10 -9.78 2.76
N HIS A 198 -4.71 -9.79 1.58
CA HIS A 198 -5.91 -10.56 1.30
C HIS A 198 -5.65 -12.08 1.39
N PRO A 199 -6.56 -12.90 1.94
CA PRO A 199 -6.44 -14.36 1.91
C PRO A 199 -6.57 -14.88 0.47
N ALA A 200 -5.61 -15.67 -0.02
CA ALA A 200 -5.57 -16.10 -1.43
C ALA A 200 -6.70 -17.08 -1.83
N ASP A 201 -7.42 -17.65 -0.85
CA ASP A 201 -8.29 -18.81 -1.07
C ASP A 201 -9.57 -18.46 -1.84
N ASN A 202 -10.17 -17.28 -1.61
CA ASN A 202 -11.44 -16.87 -2.22
C ASN A 202 -11.39 -16.81 -3.75
N ARG A 203 -10.31 -16.27 -4.32
CA ARG A 203 -10.12 -16.19 -5.78
C ARG A 203 -10.05 -17.57 -6.43
N THR A 204 -9.40 -18.50 -5.74
CA THR A 204 -9.30 -19.89 -6.21
C THR A 204 -10.69 -20.53 -6.21
N GLN A 205 -11.48 -20.33 -5.16
CA GLN A 205 -12.86 -20.83 -5.08
C GLN A 205 -13.76 -20.25 -6.18
N ILE A 206 -13.66 -18.94 -6.47
CA ILE A 206 -14.39 -18.30 -7.57
C ILE A 206 -14.05 -18.96 -8.91
N GLN A 207 -12.76 -19.22 -9.16
CA GLN A 207 -12.32 -19.85 -10.40
C GLN A 207 -12.79 -21.31 -10.51
N GLU A 208 -12.65 -22.09 -9.44
CA GLU A 208 -13.04 -23.51 -9.42
C GLU A 208 -14.55 -23.69 -9.56
N LEU A 209 -15.36 -22.93 -8.81
CA LEU A 209 -16.82 -22.97 -8.91
C LEU A 209 -17.31 -22.49 -10.27
N GLY A 210 -16.75 -21.39 -10.77
CA GLY A 210 -17.08 -20.85 -12.09
C GLY A 210 -16.79 -21.86 -13.20
N GLN A 211 -15.60 -22.46 -13.21
CA GLN A 211 -15.24 -23.46 -14.20
C GLN A 211 -16.11 -24.72 -14.12
N THR A 212 -16.43 -25.18 -12.91
CA THR A 212 -17.28 -26.37 -12.71
C THR A 212 -18.67 -26.17 -13.31
N LEU A 213 -19.27 -24.98 -13.14
CA LEU A 213 -20.58 -24.65 -13.70
C LEU A 213 -20.54 -24.49 -15.22
N ILE A 214 -19.50 -23.83 -15.75
CA ILE A 214 -19.28 -23.67 -17.20
C ILE A 214 -19.08 -25.03 -17.88
N ASP A 215 -18.24 -25.90 -17.32
CA ASP A 215 -18.00 -27.25 -17.84
C ASP A 215 -19.28 -28.10 -17.82
N GLY A 216 -20.18 -27.81 -16.88
CA GLY A 216 -21.52 -28.39 -16.79
C GLY A 216 -22.54 -27.81 -17.78
N GLY A 217 -22.19 -26.79 -18.57
CA GLY A 217 -23.10 -26.12 -19.51
C GLY A 217 -24.15 -25.23 -18.85
N VAL A 218 -23.95 -24.88 -17.57
CA VAL A 218 -24.92 -24.14 -16.76
C VAL A 218 -24.46 -22.69 -16.57
N LEU A 219 -25.31 -21.75 -16.98
CA LEU A 219 -25.09 -20.30 -16.85
C LEU A 219 -23.78 -19.80 -17.47
N ASP A 220 -23.26 -20.48 -18.49
CA ASP A 220 -21.94 -20.22 -19.09
C ASP A 220 -21.73 -18.75 -19.43
N ASP A 221 -22.63 -18.17 -20.25
CA ASP A 221 -22.53 -16.77 -20.68
C ASP A 221 -22.50 -15.79 -19.49
N ILE A 222 -23.37 -16.00 -18.49
CA ILE A 222 -23.53 -15.10 -17.34
C ILE A 222 -22.33 -15.23 -16.39
N ILE A 223 -21.86 -16.45 -16.15
CA ILE A 223 -20.68 -16.70 -15.31
C ILE A 223 -19.47 -16.09 -15.99
N SER A 224 -19.27 -16.35 -17.28
CA SER A 224 -18.18 -15.79 -18.08
C SER A 224 -18.17 -14.27 -18.02
N GLU A 225 -19.30 -13.59 -18.21
CA GLU A 225 -19.41 -12.13 -18.09
C GLU A 225 -19.05 -11.63 -16.68
N LYS A 226 -19.59 -12.28 -15.62
CA LYS A 226 -19.30 -11.90 -14.23
C LYS A 226 -17.83 -12.07 -13.88
N LEU A 227 -17.22 -13.18 -14.29
CA LEU A 227 -15.81 -13.47 -14.05
C LEU A 227 -14.91 -12.51 -14.82
N GLU A 228 -15.22 -12.18 -16.08
CA GLU A 228 -14.46 -11.21 -16.85
C GLU A 228 -14.51 -9.82 -16.21
N ALA A 229 -15.70 -9.35 -15.80
CA ALA A 229 -15.86 -8.07 -15.12
C ALA A 229 -15.11 -8.02 -13.78
N PHE A 230 -15.21 -9.10 -12.98
CA PHE A 230 -14.50 -9.24 -11.72
C PHE A 230 -12.98 -9.22 -11.91
N ASN A 231 -12.45 -10.08 -12.79
CA ASN A 231 -11.02 -10.22 -13.04
C ASN A 231 -10.41 -8.91 -13.58
N SER A 232 -11.09 -8.26 -14.54
CA SER A 232 -10.65 -6.98 -15.10
C SER A 232 -10.53 -5.90 -14.04
N ARG A 233 -11.53 -5.80 -13.14
CA ARG A 233 -11.52 -4.83 -12.04
C ARG A 233 -10.44 -5.16 -11.02
N TYR A 234 -10.30 -6.43 -10.67
CA TYR A 234 -9.31 -6.90 -9.72
C TYR A 234 -7.88 -6.58 -10.19
N GLU A 235 -7.56 -6.90 -11.44
CA GLU A 235 -6.23 -6.66 -12.02
C GLU A 235 -5.87 -5.18 -12.05
N GLU A 236 -6.79 -4.31 -12.51
CA GLU A 236 -6.51 -2.88 -12.59
C GLU A 236 -6.34 -2.24 -11.21
N LEU A 237 -7.23 -2.56 -10.25
CA LEU A 237 -7.12 -2.06 -8.87
C LEU A 237 -5.86 -2.57 -8.18
N SER A 238 -5.51 -3.86 -8.33
CA SER A 238 -4.29 -4.44 -7.75
C SER A 238 -3.04 -3.75 -8.29
N ARG A 239 -2.97 -3.53 -9.60
CA ARG A 239 -1.85 -2.84 -10.26
C ARG A 239 -1.74 -1.37 -9.87
N LEU A 240 -2.88 -0.69 -9.69
CA LEU A 240 -2.89 0.69 -9.19
C LEU A 240 -2.45 0.75 -7.71
N ALA A 241 -2.94 -0.16 -6.88
CA ALA A 241 -2.60 -0.25 -5.46
C ALA A 241 -1.11 -0.51 -5.26
N GLU A 242 -0.52 -1.48 -5.97
CA GLU A 242 0.92 -1.78 -5.90
C GLU A 242 1.77 -0.58 -6.30
N ARG A 243 1.45 0.08 -7.42
CA ARG A 243 2.16 1.30 -7.84
C ARG A 243 2.04 2.41 -6.82
N LYS A 244 0.87 2.55 -6.19
CA LYS A 244 0.63 3.55 -5.16
C LYS A 244 1.41 3.24 -3.88
N GLN A 245 1.44 1.98 -3.45
CA GLN A 245 2.25 1.50 -2.33
C GLN A 245 3.73 1.83 -2.54
N ILE A 246 4.31 1.43 -3.68
CA ILE A 246 5.71 1.73 -4.04
C ILE A 246 5.98 3.24 -4.03
N SER A 247 5.04 4.05 -4.54
CA SER A 247 5.16 5.50 -4.52
C SER A 247 5.16 6.08 -3.10
N LEU A 248 4.30 5.57 -2.21
CA LEU A 248 4.23 6.03 -0.82
C LEU A 248 5.47 5.61 -0.02
N GLU A 249 5.94 4.37 -0.18
CA GLU A 249 7.19 3.88 0.43
C GLU A 249 8.38 4.74 0.01
N LYS A 250 8.47 5.06 -1.28
CA LYS A 250 9.52 5.94 -1.79
C LYS A 250 9.43 7.34 -1.20
N GLN A 251 8.24 7.94 -1.17
CA GLN A 251 8.01 9.26 -0.58
C GLN A 251 8.40 9.29 0.91
N LEU A 252 8.02 8.25 1.67
CA LEU A 252 8.36 8.10 3.08
C LEU A 252 9.87 7.97 3.29
N HIS A 253 10.53 7.14 2.47
CA HIS A 253 11.98 6.96 2.52
C HIS A 253 12.72 8.27 2.21
N ASP A 254 12.34 8.97 1.14
CA ASP A 254 12.97 10.23 0.74
C ASP A 254 12.79 11.32 1.80
N LEU A 255 11.62 11.36 2.44
CA LEU A 255 11.33 12.28 3.55
C LEU A 255 12.21 11.99 4.77
N ARG A 256 12.24 10.74 5.24
CA ARG A 256 13.10 10.30 6.37
C ARG A 256 14.57 10.58 6.11
N LYS A 257 15.04 10.27 4.90
CA LYS A 257 16.43 10.53 4.49
C LYS A 257 16.76 12.01 4.52
N THR A 258 15.85 12.85 4.02
CA THR A 258 16.06 14.31 4.03
C THR A 258 16.08 14.86 5.45
N ASP A 259 15.21 14.36 6.33
CA ASP A 259 15.18 14.77 7.74
C ASP A 259 16.45 14.33 8.48
N GLN A 260 16.91 13.09 8.28
CA GLN A 260 18.18 12.63 8.84
C GLN A 260 19.37 13.49 8.39
N MET A 261 19.45 13.82 7.09
CA MET A 261 20.54 14.67 6.57
C MET A 261 20.53 16.08 7.19
N LEU A 262 19.35 16.62 7.51
CA LEU A 262 19.24 17.92 8.18
C LEU A 262 19.70 17.84 9.64
N GLU A 263 19.32 16.79 10.35
CA GLU A 263 19.75 16.54 11.74
C GLU A 263 21.27 16.36 11.83
N ASP A 264 21.84 15.52 10.97
CA ASP A 264 23.29 15.28 10.91
C ASP A 264 24.08 16.57 10.63
N LEU A 265 23.56 17.40 9.71
CA LEU A 265 24.16 18.69 9.38
C LEU A 265 24.05 19.66 10.55
N GLN A 266 22.90 19.69 11.24
CA GLN A 266 22.69 20.52 12.42
C GLN A 266 23.67 20.16 13.54
N GLU A 267 23.79 18.88 13.87
CA GLU A 267 24.68 18.40 14.93
C GLU A 267 26.15 18.68 14.60
N SER A 268 26.57 18.38 13.37
CA SER A 268 27.95 18.63 12.95
C SER A 268 28.31 20.12 12.98
N LEU A 269 27.39 21.01 12.57
CA LEU A 269 27.61 22.45 12.66
C LEU A 269 27.67 22.95 14.11
N LEU A 270 26.89 22.37 15.02
CA LEU A 270 26.96 22.68 16.45
C LEU A 270 28.30 22.26 17.06
N GLU A 271 28.83 21.10 16.68
CA GLU A 271 30.13 20.64 17.17
C GLU A 271 31.28 21.48 16.62
N LEU A 272 31.27 21.81 15.33
CA LEU A 272 32.26 22.73 14.74
C LEU A 272 32.23 24.11 15.41
N ASP A 273 31.03 24.63 15.68
CA ASP A 273 30.85 25.91 16.37
C ASP A 273 31.46 25.90 17.77
N LYS A 274 31.22 24.82 18.53
CA LYS A 274 31.77 24.62 19.87
C LYS A 274 33.29 24.48 19.83
N GLN A 275 33.82 23.64 18.93
CA GLN A 275 35.26 23.43 18.76
C GLN A 275 35.97 24.75 18.44
N LEU A 276 35.44 25.53 17.49
CA LEU A 276 36.02 26.83 17.13
C LEU A 276 35.93 27.84 18.27
N THR A 277 34.82 27.85 19.02
CA THR A 277 34.71 28.69 20.22
C THR A 277 35.74 28.33 21.29
N THR A 278 36.02 27.04 21.50
CA THR A 278 37.09 26.59 22.41
C THR A 278 38.45 27.12 21.95
N TYR A 279 38.83 26.91 20.68
CA TYR A 279 40.13 27.41 20.18
C TYR A 279 40.27 28.94 20.30
N LEU A 280 39.22 29.69 19.97
CA LEU A 280 39.22 31.15 20.09
C LEU A 280 39.34 31.61 21.56
N THR A 281 38.71 30.89 22.49
CA THR A 281 38.79 31.19 23.93
C THR A 281 40.18 30.90 24.48
N ASP A 282 40.76 29.77 24.08
CA ASP A 282 42.09 29.30 24.53
C ASP A 282 43.24 30.00 23.79
N ARG A 283 42.94 30.93 22.88
CA ARG A 283 43.91 31.64 22.03
C ARG A 283 44.79 30.71 21.21
N VAL A 284 44.20 29.63 20.72
CA VAL A 284 44.80 28.70 19.75
C VAL A 284 44.41 29.17 18.35
N ASP A 285 45.39 29.27 17.45
CA ASP A 285 45.16 29.65 16.05
C ASP A 285 45.50 28.49 15.08
N ALA A 286 45.08 28.66 13.82
CA ALA A 286 45.28 27.66 12.77
C ALA A 286 46.74 27.29 12.48
N LEU A 287 47.72 28.16 12.83
CA LEU A 287 49.14 27.85 12.64
C LEU A 287 49.65 26.89 13.71
N GLN A 288 49.05 26.90 14.89
CA GLN A 288 49.39 26.01 16.00
C GLN A 288 48.86 24.59 15.80
N VAL A 289 47.72 24.45 15.12
CA VAL A 289 47.02 23.17 14.84
C VAL A 289 46.64 23.03 13.36
N PRO A 290 47.64 22.89 12.46
CA PRO A 290 47.42 22.98 11.02
C PRO A 290 46.62 21.80 10.43
N GLN A 291 46.72 20.61 11.01
CA GLN A 291 45.98 19.43 10.53
C GLN A 291 44.49 19.57 10.84
N GLU A 292 44.17 20.01 12.05
CA GLU A 292 42.81 20.30 12.50
C GLU A 292 42.20 21.43 11.68
N ALA A 293 42.97 22.48 11.39
CA ALA A 293 42.51 23.58 10.53
C ALA A 293 42.16 23.11 9.11
N GLN A 294 42.94 22.21 8.53
CA GLN A 294 42.63 21.60 7.22
C GLN A 294 41.38 20.73 7.28
N LYS A 295 41.22 19.93 8.34
CA LYS A 295 40.03 19.11 8.57
C LYS A 295 38.77 19.97 8.68
N ILE A 296 38.79 21.00 9.52
CA ILE A 296 37.66 21.93 9.70
C ILE A 296 37.33 22.64 8.38
N GLN A 297 38.33 23.10 7.63
CA GLN A 297 38.10 23.71 6.31
C GLN A 297 37.40 22.76 5.34
N ALA A 298 37.83 21.49 5.29
CA ALA A 298 37.23 20.48 4.43
C ALA A 298 35.78 20.16 4.85
N GLU A 299 35.51 20.08 6.16
CA GLU A 299 34.16 19.88 6.69
C GLU A 299 33.23 21.05 6.36
N ILE A 300 33.66 22.29 6.56
CA ILE A 300 32.89 23.50 6.20
C ILE A 300 32.55 23.48 4.70
N SER A 301 33.53 23.22 3.83
CA SER A 301 33.29 23.17 2.38
C SER A 301 32.37 22.01 1.99
N SER A 302 32.46 20.85 2.66
CA SER A 302 31.55 19.73 2.46
C SER A 302 30.11 20.08 2.87
N HIS A 303 29.96 20.76 4.00
CA HIS A 303 28.66 21.22 4.53
C HIS A 303 28.02 22.27 3.61
N GLU A 304 28.80 23.19 3.03
CA GLU A 304 28.33 24.16 2.03
C GLU A 304 27.72 23.47 0.80
N VAL A 305 28.39 22.45 0.27
CA VAL A 305 27.88 21.67 -0.87
C VAL A 305 26.62 20.89 -0.49
N ARG A 306 26.64 20.19 0.64
CA ARG A 306 25.48 19.40 1.12
C ARG A 306 24.25 20.27 1.37
N LEU A 307 24.42 21.44 1.97
CA LEU A 307 23.33 22.39 2.19
C LEU A 307 22.72 22.89 0.87
N GLU A 308 23.56 23.14 -0.14
CA GLU A 308 23.11 23.57 -1.47
C GLU A 308 22.38 22.45 -2.23
N GLU A 309 22.87 21.20 -2.14
CA GLU A 309 22.20 20.02 -2.71
C GLU A 309 20.82 19.79 -2.08
N LEU A 310 20.72 19.83 -0.74
CA LEU A 310 19.44 19.75 -0.03
C LEU A 310 18.47 20.83 -0.50
N ARG A 311 18.97 22.05 -0.72
CA ARG A 311 18.17 23.17 -1.22
C ARG A 311 17.65 22.94 -2.65
N ARG A 312 18.46 22.35 -3.53
CA ARG A 312 18.04 21.99 -4.89
C ARG A 312 17.00 20.89 -4.87
N ASN A 313 17.21 19.83 -4.09
CA ASN A 313 16.29 18.70 -3.98
C ASN A 313 14.89 19.15 -3.51
N MET A 314 14.82 20.11 -2.59
CA MET A 314 13.55 20.69 -2.15
C MET A 314 12.88 21.60 -3.19
N ARG A 315 13.65 22.28 -4.06
CA ARG A 315 13.09 23.11 -5.15
C ARG A 315 12.60 22.30 -6.34
N SER A 316 13.15 21.10 -6.55
CA SER A 316 12.75 20.21 -7.64
C SER A 316 11.45 19.44 -7.38
N GLN A 317 10.96 19.42 -6.13
CA GLN A 317 9.64 18.87 -5.82
C GLN A 317 8.56 19.88 -6.20
N PRO A 318 7.53 19.50 -7.00
CA PRO A 318 6.42 20.39 -7.31
C PRO A 318 5.68 20.79 -6.02
N PRO A 319 5.12 22.00 -5.94
CA PRO A 319 4.38 22.44 -4.76
C PRO A 319 3.06 21.67 -4.66
N THR A 320 3.09 20.53 -3.99
CA THR A 320 1.88 19.78 -3.61
C THR A 320 1.37 20.32 -2.27
N SER A 321 0.48 21.31 -2.39
CA SER A 321 -0.31 21.96 -1.33
C SER A 321 0.35 23.16 -0.59
N PRO A 322 -0.35 24.31 -0.42
CA PRO A 322 0.00 25.36 0.54
C PRO A 322 -0.31 24.80 1.95
N GLU A 323 0.50 24.92 3.01
CA GLU A 323 0.81 26.19 3.68
C GLU A 323 1.72 25.98 4.92
N GLY A 324 2.22 24.78 5.20
CA GLY A 324 2.83 24.48 6.52
C GLY A 324 4.30 24.09 6.53
N ARG A 325 4.70 23.10 5.72
CA ARG A 325 6.02 22.44 5.84
C ARG A 325 7.09 22.98 4.90
N THR A 326 6.78 23.39 3.67
CA THR A 326 7.74 24.14 2.83
C THR A 326 8.21 25.42 3.55
N ALA A 327 7.31 26.08 4.29
CA ALA A 327 7.66 27.20 5.17
C ALA A 327 8.48 26.78 6.40
N ARG A 328 8.11 25.70 7.10
CA ARG A 328 8.86 25.19 8.29
C ARG A 328 10.25 24.66 7.94
N ARG A 329 10.35 23.85 6.89
CA ARG A 329 11.60 23.27 6.38
C ARG A 329 12.47 24.35 5.72
N GLY A 330 11.85 25.33 5.06
CA GLY A 330 12.51 26.57 4.63
C GLY A 330 13.12 27.33 5.80
N SER A 331 12.37 27.51 6.90
CA SER A 331 12.87 28.13 8.13
C SER A 331 14.03 27.35 8.75
N GLN A 332 13.96 26.01 8.82
CA GLN A 332 15.08 25.17 9.28
C GLN A 332 16.32 25.33 8.41
N MET A 333 16.17 25.35 7.08
CA MET A 333 17.26 25.60 6.15
C MET A 333 17.92 26.97 6.35
N ASP A 334 17.12 28.00 6.63
CA ASP A 334 17.63 29.34 6.90
C ASP A 334 18.37 29.41 8.24
N VAL A 335 17.93 28.64 9.24
CA VAL A 335 18.66 28.47 10.51
C VAL A 335 20.01 27.79 10.28
N LEU A 336 20.05 26.67 9.54
CA LEU A 336 21.30 25.98 9.21
C LEU A 336 22.25 26.84 8.38
N GLN A 337 21.73 27.60 7.41
CA GLN A 337 22.54 28.53 6.63
C GLN A 337 23.14 29.63 7.50
N ARG A 338 22.36 30.19 8.44
CA ARG A 338 22.86 31.18 9.39
C ARG A 338 23.96 30.57 10.27
N LYS A 339 23.74 29.36 10.78
CA LYS A 339 24.71 28.66 11.62
C LYS A 339 26.01 28.36 10.88
N LEU A 340 25.92 27.91 9.63
CA LEU A 340 27.09 27.70 8.77
C LEU A 340 27.86 29.00 8.55
N ARG A 341 27.18 30.13 8.32
CA ARG A 341 27.86 31.44 8.23
C ARG A 341 28.56 31.82 9.53
N GLU A 342 27.93 31.60 10.67
CA GLU A 342 28.56 31.84 11.99
C GLU A 342 29.83 30.99 12.18
N VAL A 343 29.75 29.69 11.86
CA VAL A 343 30.90 28.76 11.90
C VAL A 343 32.01 29.22 10.95
N SER A 344 31.68 29.60 9.71
CA SER A 344 32.65 30.12 8.74
C SER A 344 33.32 31.40 9.22
N THR A 345 32.58 32.33 9.84
CA THR A 345 33.15 33.54 10.44
C THR A 345 34.09 33.20 11.61
N LYS A 346 33.69 32.28 12.51
CA LYS A 346 34.57 31.82 13.60
C LYS A 346 35.84 31.16 13.07
N PHE A 347 35.73 30.39 11.99
CA PHE A 347 36.88 29.77 11.35
C PHE A 347 37.84 30.82 10.76
N GLN A 348 37.33 31.89 10.15
CA GLN A 348 38.16 33.02 9.70
C GLN A 348 38.89 33.69 10.86
N LEU A 349 38.21 33.92 12.00
CA LEU A 349 38.84 34.47 13.20
C LEU A 349 39.91 33.53 13.77
N PHE A 350 39.67 32.22 13.74
CA PHE A 350 40.62 31.19 14.18
C PHE A 350 41.89 31.14 13.31
N GLN A 351 41.80 31.55 12.05
CA GLN A 351 42.97 31.66 11.17
C GLN A 351 43.87 32.88 11.47
N LYS A 352 43.37 33.87 12.22
CA LYS A 352 44.17 35.02 12.67
C LYS A 352 45.21 34.53 13.70
N PRO A 353 46.50 34.86 13.56
CA PRO A 353 47.51 34.52 14.56
C PRO A 353 47.12 35.07 15.94
N ALA A 354 47.07 34.22 16.95
CA ALA A 354 46.52 34.57 18.27
C ALA A 354 47.36 35.64 19.00
N ASN A 355 48.66 35.68 18.73
CA ASN A 355 49.59 36.66 19.29
C ASN A 355 49.69 37.97 18.47
N PHE A 356 48.96 38.11 17.37
CA PHE A 356 49.11 39.25 16.46
C PHE A 356 48.85 40.59 17.17
N GLU A 357 47.78 40.69 17.95
CA GLU A 357 47.43 41.93 18.67
C GLU A 357 48.53 42.32 19.66
N GLN A 358 49.09 41.35 20.37
CA GLN A 358 50.20 41.58 21.31
C GLN A 358 51.44 42.07 20.57
N ARG A 359 51.83 41.40 19.47
CA ARG A 359 53.00 41.79 18.66
C ARG A 359 52.86 43.22 18.12
N MET A 360 51.67 43.60 17.69
CA MET A 360 51.38 44.95 17.21
C MET A 360 51.46 46.00 18.33
N LEU A 361 50.92 45.69 19.51
CA LEU A 361 51.03 46.55 20.69
C LEU A 361 52.49 46.69 21.16
N ASP A 362 53.26 45.61 21.15
CA ASP A 362 54.67 45.61 21.50
C ASP A 362 55.48 46.50 20.54
N CYS A 363 55.26 46.38 19.23
CA CYS A 363 55.83 47.28 18.22
C CYS A 363 55.49 48.74 18.52
N LYS A 364 54.20 49.02 18.74
CA LYS A 364 53.73 50.39 19.02
C LYS A 364 54.39 50.96 20.28
N ARG A 365 54.45 50.19 21.37
CA ARG A 365 55.06 50.61 22.63
C ARG A 365 56.54 50.92 22.48
N VAL A 366 57.29 50.12 21.71
CA VAL A 366 58.70 50.40 21.42
C VAL A 366 58.84 51.71 20.66
N LEU A 367 58.01 51.96 19.63
CA LEU A 367 58.06 53.20 18.86
C LEU A 367 57.63 54.42 19.67
N ASP A 368 56.59 54.30 20.49
CA ASP A 368 56.17 55.37 21.40
C ASP A 368 57.24 55.67 22.46
N GLY A 369 57.96 54.65 22.95
CA GLY A 369 59.11 54.82 23.83
C GLY A 369 60.26 55.57 23.15
N VAL A 370 60.62 55.18 21.93
CA VAL A 370 61.63 55.90 21.12
C VAL A 370 61.18 57.34 20.88
N LYS A 371 59.91 57.56 20.54
CA LYS A 371 59.34 58.90 20.34
C LYS A 371 59.47 59.75 21.60
N ALA A 372 59.09 59.21 22.76
CA ALA A 372 59.15 59.94 24.02
C ALA A 372 60.59 60.34 24.39
N GLU A 373 61.56 59.43 24.24
CA GLU A 373 62.97 59.73 24.49
C GLU A 373 63.56 60.70 23.45
N LEU A 374 63.09 60.67 22.20
CA LEU A 374 63.52 61.58 21.14
C LEU A 374 63.11 63.04 21.42
N HIS A 375 61.91 63.27 21.94
CA HIS A 375 61.45 64.63 22.31
C HIS A 375 62.30 65.24 23.43
N VAL A 376 62.97 64.41 24.24
CA VAL A 376 63.84 64.85 25.34
C VAL A 376 65.25 65.23 24.83
N LEU A 377 65.61 64.86 23.60
CA LEU A 377 66.93 65.14 23.00
C LEU A 377 66.98 66.47 22.22
N ASP A 378 65.96 67.33 22.32
CA ASP A 378 65.98 68.69 21.76
C ASP A 378 66.89 69.59 22.61
N VAL A 379 68.17 69.68 22.25
CA VAL A 379 69.16 70.40 23.05
C VAL A 379 69.96 71.41 22.22
N LYS A 380 69.89 72.67 22.67
CA LYS A 380 70.69 73.83 22.22
C LYS A 380 71.96 74.01 23.07
N ASP A 381 72.57 72.92 23.56
CA ASP A 381 73.73 72.99 24.46
C ASP A 381 75.06 72.91 23.73
N VAL A 382 76.06 73.56 24.31
CA VAL A 382 77.41 73.76 23.77
C VAL A 382 78.47 73.01 24.60
N ASP A 383 78.05 72.20 25.59
CA ASP A 383 78.95 71.44 26.48
C ASP A 383 79.37 70.08 25.84
N PRO A 384 80.67 69.81 25.64
CA PRO A 384 81.18 68.56 25.06
C PRO A 384 80.73 67.27 25.75
N ASP A 385 80.63 67.25 27.08
CA ASP A 385 80.25 66.03 27.83
C ASP A 385 78.74 65.72 27.68
N VAL A 386 77.94 66.77 27.53
CA VAL A 386 76.50 66.71 27.24
C VAL A 386 76.25 66.22 25.80
N ILE A 387 77.06 66.68 24.84
CA ILE A 387 77.01 66.23 23.43
C ILE A 387 77.33 64.74 23.32
N GLN A 388 78.37 64.25 23.99
CA GLN A 388 78.72 62.82 23.98
C GLN A 388 77.61 61.98 24.59
N THR A 389 77.05 62.42 25.73
CA THR A 389 75.92 61.75 26.38
C THR A 389 74.67 61.70 25.48
N HIS A 390 74.41 62.75 24.69
CA HIS A 390 73.31 62.77 23.71
C HIS A 390 73.58 61.88 22.51
N LEU A 391 74.81 61.85 22.00
CA LEU A 391 75.20 60.96 20.91
C LEU A 391 75.03 59.49 21.32
N ASP A 392 75.44 59.13 22.55
CA ASP A 392 75.28 57.78 23.09
C ASP A 392 73.79 57.41 23.23
N LYS A 393 72.94 58.34 23.67
CA LYS A 393 71.47 58.17 23.71
C LYS A 393 70.87 58.03 22.31
N CYS A 394 71.29 58.84 21.33
CA CYS A 394 70.84 58.73 19.93
C CYS A 394 71.26 57.39 19.32
N MET A 395 72.49 56.94 19.53
CA MET A 395 72.96 55.63 19.07
C MET A 395 72.16 54.49 19.68
N LYS A 396 71.80 54.60 20.97
CA LYS A 396 70.92 53.63 21.65
C LYS A 396 69.51 53.60 21.04
N LEU A 397 68.89 54.75 20.79
CA LEU A 397 67.58 54.84 20.14
C LEU A 397 67.61 54.31 18.69
N TYR A 398 68.68 54.58 17.96
CA TYR A 398 68.84 54.11 16.58
C TYR A 398 68.96 52.59 16.54
N LYS A 399 69.73 52.02 17.48
CA LYS A 399 69.83 50.57 17.67
C LYS A 399 68.46 49.94 17.95
N THR A 400 67.70 50.48 18.90
CA THR A 400 66.33 50.03 19.21
C THR A 400 65.41 50.07 17.98
N LEU A 401 65.46 51.16 17.20
CA LEU A 401 64.65 51.31 15.99
C LEU A 401 65.06 50.31 14.89
N SER A 402 66.36 50.04 14.75
CA SER A 402 66.87 49.05 13.79
C SER A 402 66.50 47.61 14.19
N GLU A 403 66.51 47.29 15.49
CA GLU A 403 66.16 45.96 16.00
C GLU A 403 64.67 45.66 15.82
N VAL A 404 63.79 46.65 16.00
CA VAL A 404 62.34 46.49 15.86
C VAL A 404 61.86 46.53 14.40
N LYS A 405 62.70 46.96 13.45
CA LYS A 405 62.33 47.16 12.03
C LYS A 405 61.66 45.95 11.39
N LEU A 406 62.31 44.78 11.43
CA LEU A 406 61.80 43.57 10.78
C LEU A 406 60.45 43.13 11.37
N GLU A 407 60.29 43.31 12.68
CA GLU A 407 59.07 42.99 13.40
C GLU A 407 57.93 43.94 13.01
N VAL A 408 58.19 45.25 12.92
CA VAL A 408 57.22 46.24 12.41
C VAL A 408 56.80 45.93 10.98
N GLU A 409 57.75 45.64 10.09
CA GLU A 409 57.45 45.25 8.70
C GLU A 409 56.59 43.98 8.64
N THR A 410 56.91 42.98 9.46
CA THR A 410 56.17 41.72 9.55
C THR A 410 54.77 41.92 10.10
N VAL A 411 54.61 42.69 11.18
CA VAL A 411 53.31 43.04 11.75
C VAL A 411 52.45 43.80 10.74
N ILE A 412 53.02 44.76 10.01
CA ILE A 412 52.30 45.47 8.94
C ILE A 412 51.86 44.50 7.85
N LYS A 413 52.77 43.64 7.37
CA LYS A 413 52.46 42.68 6.30
C LYS A 413 51.39 41.67 6.72
N THR A 414 51.54 41.06 7.89
CA THR A 414 50.57 40.11 8.46
C THR A 414 49.24 40.79 8.76
N GLY A 415 49.26 41.99 9.31
CA GLY A 415 48.05 42.78 9.57
C GLY A 415 47.26 43.10 8.31
N ARG A 416 47.95 43.49 7.22
CA ARG A 416 47.31 43.69 5.91
C ARG A 416 46.71 42.41 5.35
N HIS A 417 47.38 41.27 5.57
CA HIS A 417 46.84 39.97 5.17
C HIS A 417 45.56 39.60 5.94
N ILE A 418 45.54 39.83 7.26
CA ILE A 418 44.37 39.63 8.12
C ILE A 418 43.17 40.47 7.62
N VAL A 419 43.40 41.75 7.28
CA VAL A 419 42.35 42.63 6.70
C VAL A 419 41.86 42.09 5.36
N GLN A 420 42.78 41.71 4.46
CA GLN A 420 42.44 41.19 3.12
C GLN A 420 41.61 39.90 3.19
N LYS A 421 41.89 39.04 4.16
CA LYS A 421 41.21 37.75 4.37
C LYS A 421 39.98 37.85 5.28
N GLN A 422 39.59 39.05 5.73
CA GLN A 422 38.47 39.30 6.64
C GLN A 422 38.57 38.53 7.98
N GLN A 423 39.78 38.31 8.48
CA GLN A 423 40.05 37.58 9.72
C GLN A 423 39.97 38.47 10.97
N THR A 424 39.16 39.52 10.93
CA THR A 424 38.98 40.50 12.00
C THR A 424 37.61 41.16 11.91
N ASP A 425 36.99 41.42 13.06
CA ASP A 425 35.68 42.08 13.13
C ASP A 425 35.76 43.59 12.79
N ASN A 426 36.96 44.18 12.85
CA ASN A 426 37.19 45.60 12.54
C ASN A 426 38.30 45.79 11.50
N PRO A 427 38.05 45.48 10.21
CA PRO A 427 39.07 45.55 9.15
C PRO A 427 39.54 46.99 8.90
N LYS A 428 38.63 47.97 8.94
CA LYS A 428 38.96 49.39 8.73
C LYS A 428 39.83 49.93 9.87
N GLY A 429 39.44 49.70 11.12
CA GLY A 429 40.21 50.16 12.26
C GLY A 429 41.59 49.51 12.34
N LEU A 430 41.71 48.22 12.02
CA LEU A 430 43.01 47.56 11.91
C LEU A 430 43.86 48.17 10.79
N ASP A 431 43.27 48.44 9.62
CA ASP A 431 43.99 49.03 8.49
C ASP A 431 44.56 50.43 8.83
N GLU A 432 43.76 51.26 9.49
CA GLU A 432 44.18 52.57 9.99
C GLU A 432 45.31 52.46 11.01
N GLN A 433 45.19 51.57 12.00
CA GLN A 433 46.23 51.36 13.02
C GLN A 433 47.57 50.94 12.42
N LEU A 434 47.56 50.03 11.43
CA LEU A 434 48.77 49.61 10.71
C LEU A 434 49.37 50.74 9.88
N THR A 435 48.53 51.63 9.30
CA THR A 435 48.99 52.83 8.60
C THR A 435 49.65 53.80 9.55
N SER A 436 49.03 54.08 10.71
CA SER A 436 49.62 54.93 11.75
C SER A 436 50.93 54.37 12.28
N LEU A 437 51.01 53.05 12.51
CA LEU A 437 52.25 52.39 12.95
C LEU A 437 53.37 52.54 11.91
N LYS A 438 53.04 52.38 10.63
CA LYS A 438 53.98 52.58 9.51
C LYS A 438 54.49 54.02 9.44
N VAL A 439 53.57 55.00 9.54
CA VAL A 439 53.93 56.43 9.53
C VAL A 439 54.82 56.76 10.72
N LEU A 440 54.44 56.32 11.94
CA LEU A 440 55.23 56.55 13.14
C LEU A 440 56.67 56.00 13.02
N TYR A 441 56.83 54.77 12.53
CA TYR A 441 58.15 54.18 12.30
C TYR A 441 58.98 55.02 11.29
N ASN A 442 58.36 55.41 10.18
CA ASN A 442 59.04 56.21 9.15
C ASN A 442 59.45 57.60 9.65
N ASP A 443 58.57 58.27 10.40
CA ASP A 443 58.83 59.60 10.96
C ASP A 443 59.97 59.55 11.99
N LEU A 444 59.99 58.54 12.86
CA LEU A 444 61.09 58.33 13.80
C LEU A 444 62.39 58.00 13.07
N GLY A 445 62.35 57.18 12.01
CA GLY A 445 63.52 56.89 11.18
C GLY A 445 64.08 58.13 10.48
N ALA A 446 63.21 59.01 9.99
CA ALA A 446 63.60 60.28 9.37
C ALA A 446 64.24 61.22 10.41
N GLN A 447 63.60 61.42 11.56
CA GLN A 447 64.13 62.27 12.64
C GLN A 447 65.47 61.76 13.18
N MET A 448 65.60 60.44 13.39
CA MET A 448 66.87 59.83 13.80
C MET A 448 67.97 60.05 12.75
N SER A 449 67.65 59.93 11.46
CA SER A 449 68.60 60.18 10.38
C SER A 449 69.04 61.64 10.34
N GLU A 450 68.12 62.58 10.55
CA GLU A 450 68.39 64.01 10.58
C GLU A 450 69.25 64.41 11.79
N ILE A 451 68.92 63.92 12.99
CA ILE A 451 69.69 64.12 14.23
C ILE A 451 71.10 63.55 14.08
N MET A 452 71.24 62.33 13.55
CA MET A 452 72.54 61.73 13.30
C MET A 452 73.35 62.57 12.29
N CYS A 453 72.73 63.03 11.20
CA CYS A 453 73.38 63.93 10.24
C CYS A 453 73.82 65.26 10.89
N HIS A 454 73.03 65.81 11.80
CA HIS A 454 73.38 67.02 12.56
C HIS A 454 74.59 66.80 13.46
N TYR A 455 74.63 65.71 14.25
CA TYR A 455 75.77 65.36 15.08
C TYR A 455 77.04 65.02 14.27
N TYR A 456 76.91 64.31 13.14
CA TYR A 456 78.03 64.07 12.22
C TYR A 456 78.58 65.36 11.62
N ARG A 457 77.73 66.35 11.30
CA ARG A 457 78.22 67.66 10.87
C ARG A 457 78.90 68.42 12.01
N TYR A 458 78.42 68.32 13.24
CA TYR A 458 78.98 69.01 14.40
C TYR A 458 80.34 68.46 14.85
N THR A 459 80.53 67.14 14.72
CA THR A 459 81.78 66.43 15.09
C THR A 459 82.88 66.50 14.02
N TYR A 460 82.55 66.76 12.75
CA TYR A 460 83.51 66.83 11.65
C TYR A 460 83.65 68.22 10.99
N LYS A 461 82.92 69.25 11.45
CA LYS A 461 83.09 70.66 11.02
C LYS A 461 83.72 71.59 12.07
N ASN A 462 83.98 71.07 13.27
CA ASN A 462 85.01 71.60 14.17
C ASN A 462 86.23 70.68 14.08
#